data_AF-A0A496LN09-F1
#
_entry.id   AF-A0A496LN09-F1
#
_cell.length_a   1.000
_cell.length_b   1.000
_cell.length_c   1.000
_cell.angle_alpha   90.00
_cell.angle_beta   90.00
_cell.angle_gamma   90.00
#
_symmetry.space_group_name_H-M   'P 1'
#
loop_
_entity.id
_entity.type
_entity.pdbx_description
1 polymer ?
#
loop_
_entity_poly.entity_id
_entity_poly.type
_entity_poly.pdbx_seq_one_letter_code
_entity_poly.pdbx_strand_id
1 'polypeptide(L)'
;MEISDFISSVEPKQLLSSELNDILSKCEDFREYLHLARLAYDELENDENRQKIIKTILKRALQVCKYPMEYFYVARSVYENLNDKKLARKIIVKQIKRFKINVLLCKQNVLPRKHMRTVIKSALSSGMKRQRFLNFLDILSRIKKYKSVCKKFYKKAKNLTDGNDAYDDELLRREAAAVWQRIRSANEK
;
A
#
# COMPACT_ATOMS: atom_id res chain seq x y z
N MET A 1 15.59 2.81 -2.57
CA MET A 1 15.88 3.44 -3.86
C MET A 1 15.16 4.75 -3.87
N GLU A 2 15.93 5.80 -4.09
CA GLU A 2 15.46 7.17 -4.23
C GLU A 2 14.80 7.33 -5.61
N ILE A 3 13.98 8.36 -5.76
CA ILE A 3 13.44 8.77 -7.06
C ILE A 3 14.63 9.32 -7.86
N SER A 4 14.79 8.91 -9.12
CA SER A 4 15.86 9.43 -9.96
C SER A 4 15.76 10.94 -10.16
N ASP A 5 16.91 11.60 -10.36
CA ASP A 5 16.98 13.05 -10.62
C ASP A 5 16.15 13.45 -11.86
N PHE A 6 16.07 12.56 -12.86
CA PHE A 6 15.21 12.77 -14.01
C PHE A 6 13.74 12.81 -13.60
N ILE A 7 13.23 11.81 -12.88
CA ILE A 7 11.83 11.77 -12.47
C ILE A 7 11.49 12.90 -11.50
N SER A 8 12.42 13.25 -10.62
CA SER A 8 12.23 14.35 -9.67
C SER A 8 12.19 15.74 -10.32
N SER A 9 12.71 15.88 -11.53
CA SER A 9 12.71 17.15 -12.28
C SER A 9 11.55 17.28 -13.26
N VAL A 10 10.68 16.27 -13.38
CA VAL A 10 9.49 16.32 -14.24
C VAL A 10 8.53 17.39 -13.74
N GLU A 11 8.18 18.33 -14.62
CA GLU A 11 7.18 19.34 -14.32
C GLU A 11 5.75 18.81 -14.57
N PRO A 12 4.73 19.25 -13.79
CA PRO A 12 3.36 18.79 -13.95
C PRO A 12 2.81 18.94 -15.38
N LYS A 13 3.13 20.04 -16.07
CA LYS A 13 2.66 20.31 -17.43
C LYS A 13 3.17 19.30 -18.45
N GLN A 14 4.32 18.68 -18.21
CA GLN A 14 4.86 17.63 -19.09
C GLN A 14 4.02 16.35 -19.03
N LEU A 15 3.25 16.14 -17.96
CA LEU A 15 2.33 15.00 -17.87
C LEU A 15 1.09 15.16 -18.77
N LEU A 16 0.78 16.39 -19.17
CA LEU A 16 -0.30 16.71 -20.13
C LEU A 16 0.16 16.62 -21.59
N SER A 17 1.47 16.54 -21.84
CA SER A 17 2.04 16.61 -23.18
C SER A 17 2.12 15.21 -23.83
N SER A 18 2.48 15.20 -25.11
CA SER A 18 2.81 13.96 -25.83
C SER A 18 4.00 13.19 -25.24
N GLU A 19 4.79 13.84 -24.38
CA GLU A 19 6.00 13.28 -23.75
C GLU A 19 5.68 12.28 -22.62
N LEU A 20 4.42 12.19 -22.17
CA LEU A 20 4.04 11.33 -21.05
C LEU A 20 4.57 9.90 -21.21
N ASN A 21 4.47 9.30 -22.40
CA ASN A 21 4.95 7.94 -22.62
C ASN A 21 6.47 7.82 -22.55
N ASP A 22 7.21 8.86 -22.96
CA ASP A 22 8.66 8.90 -22.92
C ASP A 22 9.17 9.14 -21.49
N ILE A 23 8.44 9.92 -20.69
CA ILE A 23 8.70 10.05 -19.26
C ILE A 23 8.48 8.71 -18.55
N LEU A 24 7.37 8.04 -18.85
CA LEU A 24 7.04 6.75 -18.25
C LEU A 24 8.00 5.63 -18.66
N SER A 25 8.61 5.69 -19.85
CA SER A 25 9.58 4.69 -20.29
C SER A 25 10.93 4.80 -19.56
N LYS A 26 11.23 5.98 -19.02
CA LYS A 26 12.44 6.25 -18.21
C LYS A 26 12.27 5.91 -16.73
N CYS A 27 11.07 5.53 -16.29
CA CYS A 27 10.85 5.10 -14.91
C CYS A 27 11.46 3.71 -14.67
N GLU A 28 12.41 3.62 -13.75
CA GLU A 28 13.14 2.40 -13.40
C GLU A 28 12.43 1.56 -12.32
N ASP A 29 11.57 2.19 -11.51
CA ASP A 29 10.91 1.57 -10.36
C ASP A 29 9.45 1.98 -10.20
N PHE A 30 8.62 1.10 -9.64
CA PHE A 30 7.20 1.36 -9.42
C PHE A 30 6.95 2.65 -8.60
N ARG A 31 7.86 3.02 -7.69
CA ARG A 31 7.77 4.23 -6.85
C ARG A 31 7.81 5.51 -7.67
N GLU A 32 8.54 5.52 -8.77
CA GLU A 32 8.63 6.67 -9.68
C GLU A 32 7.29 6.92 -10.36
N TYR A 33 6.61 5.85 -10.79
CA TYR A 33 5.23 5.96 -11.26
C TYR A 33 4.28 6.47 -10.17
N LEU A 34 4.43 6.02 -8.92
CA LEU A 34 3.61 6.54 -7.81
C LEU A 34 3.87 8.01 -7.53
N HIS A 35 5.12 8.46 -7.66
CA HIS A 35 5.50 9.86 -7.54
C HIS A 35 4.83 10.69 -8.64
N LEU A 36 4.94 10.30 -9.91
CA LEU A 36 4.29 10.99 -11.03
C LEU A 36 2.75 11.01 -10.90
N ALA A 37 2.15 9.90 -10.45
CA ALA A 37 0.70 9.82 -10.22
C ALA A 37 0.25 10.77 -9.09
N ARG A 38 1.12 11.05 -8.12
CA ARG A 38 0.87 12.00 -7.04
C ARG A 38 1.05 13.45 -7.52
N LEU A 39 2.13 13.72 -8.25
CA LEU A 39 2.38 15.02 -8.89
C LEU A 39 1.18 15.42 -9.76
N ALA A 40 0.69 14.51 -10.61
CA ALA A 40 -0.49 14.74 -11.42
C ALA A 40 -1.75 15.04 -10.59
N TYR A 41 -1.91 14.41 -9.43
CA TYR A 41 -3.09 14.62 -8.58
C TYR A 41 -3.06 15.97 -7.85
N ASP A 42 -1.88 16.34 -7.35
CA ASP A 42 -1.69 17.55 -6.55
C ASP A 42 -1.66 18.82 -7.43
N GLU A 43 -1.05 18.75 -8.62
CA GLU A 43 -0.73 19.94 -9.42
C GLU A 43 -1.57 20.15 -10.69
N LEU A 44 -2.27 19.11 -11.19
CA LEU A 44 -3.14 19.26 -12.37
C LEU A 44 -4.58 19.61 -11.98
N GLU A 45 -5.26 20.34 -12.87
CA GLU A 45 -6.68 20.67 -12.73
C GLU A 45 -7.55 19.41 -12.55
N ASN A 46 -8.58 19.52 -11.71
CA ASN A 46 -9.46 18.40 -11.40
C ASN A 46 -10.48 18.12 -12.50
N ASP A 47 -9.97 17.58 -13.61
CA ASP A 47 -10.76 17.23 -14.78
C ASP A 47 -10.66 15.74 -15.15
N GLU A 48 -11.36 15.34 -16.21
CA GLU A 48 -11.27 13.99 -16.74
C GLU A 48 -9.88 13.64 -17.29
N ASN A 49 -9.13 14.64 -17.76
CA ASN A 49 -7.83 14.45 -18.38
C ASN A 49 -6.80 14.03 -17.32
N ARG A 50 -6.77 14.72 -16.18
CA ARG A 50 -6.00 14.34 -15.00
C ARG A 50 -6.29 12.91 -14.58
N GLN A 51 -7.57 12.52 -14.51
CA GLN A 51 -7.91 11.15 -14.17
C GLN A 51 -7.41 10.13 -15.19
N LYS A 52 -7.46 10.44 -16.50
CA LYS A 52 -6.91 9.58 -17.56
C LYS A 52 -5.40 9.43 -17.45
N ILE A 53 -4.68 10.51 -17.13
CA ILE A 53 -3.24 10.51 -16.92
C ILE A 53 -2.88 9.66 -15.71
N ILE A 54 -3.46 9.92 -14.54
CA ILE A 54 -3.20 9.14 -13.32
C ILE A 54 -3.51 7.65 -13.54
N LYS A 55 -4.63 7.33 -14.22
CA LYS A 55 -4.96 5.94 -14.57
C LYS A 55 -3.89 5.29 -15.45
N THR A 56 -3.38 6.01 -16.44
CA THR A 56 -2.31 5.52 -17.34
C THR A 56 -1.03 5.24 -16.57
N ILE A 57 -0.60 6.17 -15.73
CA ILE A 57 0.60 6.04 -14.89
C ILE A 57 0.46 4.82 -13.96
N LEU A 58 -0.65 4.70 -13.23
CA LEU A 58 -0.86 3.59 -12.29
C LEU A 58 -1.03 2.24 -13.00
N LYS A 59 -1.53 2.23 -14.24
CA LYS A 59 -1.56 1.01 -15.06
C LYS A 59 -0.15 0.55 -15.42
N ARG A 60 0.78 1.46 -15.74
CA ARG A 60 2.20 1.14 -15.95
C ARG A 60 2.86 0.67 -14.66
N ALA A 61 2.60 1.35 -13.53
CA ALA A 61 3.08 0.94 -12.21
C ALA A 61 2.71 -0.54 -11.88
N LEU A 62 1.47 -0.94 -12.17
CA LEU A 62 1.03 -2.32 -11.97
C LEU A 62 1.78 -3.36 -12.83
N GLN A 63 2.24 -2.97 -14.02
CA GLN A 63 2.95 -3.87 -14.93
C GLN A 63 4.37 -4.17 -14.42
N VAL A 64 5.02 -3.19 -13.80
CA VAL A 64 6.39 -3.34 -13.29
C VAL A 64 6.46 -3.95 -11.89
N CYS A 65 5.33 -4.01 -11.17
CA CYS A 65 5.27 -4.63 -9.83
C CYS A 65 5.67 -6.12 -9.86
N LYS A 66 6.66 -6.49 -9.05
CA LYS A 66 7.17 -7.83 -8.82
C LYS A 66 6.68 -8.41 -7.50
N TYR A 67 6.63 -7.59 -6.44
CA TYR A 67 6.37 -8.07 -5.08
C TYR A 67 5.00 -7.66 -4.53
N PRO A 68 4.42 -8.46 -3.61
CA PRO A 68 3.17 -8.17 -2.93
C PRO A 68 2.96 -6.71 -2.51
N MET A 69 3.93 -6.13 -1.80
CA MET A 69 3.84 -4.78 -1.23
C MET A 69 3.68 -3.70 -2.30
N GLU A 70 4.33 -3.85 -3.44
CA GLU A 70 4.30 -2.88 -4.54
C GLU A 70 2.88 -2.74 -5.08
N TYR A 71 2.19 -3.87 -5.28
CA TYR A 71 0.78 -3.86 -5.68
C TYR A 71 -0.14 -3.22 -4.63
N PHE A 72 0.18 -3.35 -3.34
CA PHE A 72 -0.58 -2.68 -2.28
C PHE A 72 -0.37 -1.17 -2.31
N TYR A 73 0.85 -0.71 -2.57
CA TYR A 73 1.13 0.71 -2.77
C TYR A 73 0.40 1.27 -3.99
N VAL A 74 0.37 0.54 -5.11
CA VAL A 74 -0.41 0.96 -6.28
C VAL A 74 -1.91 0.98 -5.98
N ALA A 75 -2.44 -0.03 -5.29
CA ALA A 75 -3.85 -0.05 -4.89
C ALA A 75 -4.20 1.12 -3.96
N ARG A 76 -3.29 1.52 -3.07
CA ARG A 76 -3.43 2.70 -2.23
C ARG A 76 -3.47 3.97 -3.06
N SER A 77 -2.54 4.15 -4.01
CA SER A 77 -2.54 5.31 -4.90
C SER A 77 -3.80 5.39 -5.77
N VAL A 78 -4.33 4.25 -6.25
CA VAL A 78 -5.64 4.22 -6.93
C VAL A 78 -6.76 4.73 -6.01
N TYR A 79 -6.76 4.36 -4.73
CA TYR A 79 -7.74 4.87 -3.78
C TYR A 79 -7.55 6.37 -3.50
N GLU A 80 -6.32 6.82 -3.24
CA GLU A 80 -6.03 8.20 -2.84
C GLU A 80 -6.16 9.19 -4.00
N ASN A 81 -5.65 8.84 -5.18
CA ASN A 81 -5.54 9.76 -6.32
C ASN A 81 -6.70 9.66 -7.31
N LEU A 82 -7.45 8.54 -7.34
CA LEU A 82 -8.61 8.36 -8.22
C LEU A 82 -9.93 8.18 -7.47
N ASN A 83 -9.90 8.04 -6.13
CA ASN A 83 -11.07 7.66 -5.32
C ASN A 83 -11.77 6.37 -5.81
N ASP A 84 -11.07 5.52 -6.58
CA ASP A 84 -11.65 4.29 -7.15
C ASP A 84 -11.48 3.11 -6.18
N LYS A 85 -12.40 3.07 -5.22
CA LYS A 85 -12.45 2.02 -4.19
C LYS A 85 -12.61 0.62 -4.79
N LYS A 86 -13.32 0.49 -5.92
CA LYS A 86 -13.61 -0.79 -6.57
C LYS A 86 -12.36 -1.35 -7.22
N LEU A 87 -11.61 -0.52 -7.95
CA LEU A 87 -10.36 -0.91 -8.59
C LEU A 87 -9.27 -1.23 -7.57
N ALA A 88 -9.10 -0.38 -6.55
CA ALA A 88 -8.15 -0.63 -5.46
C ALA A 88 -8.39 -2.00 -4.81
N ARG A 89 -9.65 -2.31 -4.48
CA ARG A 89 -10.04 -3.62 -3.93
C ARG A 89 -9.75 -4.76 -4.90
N LYS A 90 -10.01 -4.58 -6.20
CA LYS A 90 -9.76 -5.59 -7.23
C LYS A 90 -8.27 -5.93 -7.33
N ILE A 91 -7.38 -4.94 -7.29
CA ILE A 91 -5.92 -5.13 -7.29
C ILE A 91 -5.51 -5.95 -6.08
N ILE A 92 -5.95 -5.56 -4.88
CA ILE A 92 -5.65 -6.24 -3.61
C ILE A 92 -6.09 -7.71 -3.66
N VAL A 93 -7.34 -7.98 -4.03
CA VAL A 93 -7.90 -9.35 -4.08
C VAL A 93 -7.14 -10.22 -5.08
N LYS A 94 -6.76 -9.67 -6.24
CA LYS A 94 -5.99 -10.41 -7.25
C LYS A 94 -4.63 -10.85 -6.69
N GLN A 95 -3.94 -9.98 -5.95
CA GLN A 95 -2.62 -10.33 -5.43
C GLN A 95 -2.65 -11.26 -4.24
N ILE A 96 -3.65 -11.13 -3.35
CA ILE A 96 -3.90 -12.11 -2.28
C ILE A 96 -4.03 -13.52 -2.85
N LYS A 97 -4.76 -13.67 -3.96
CA LYS A 97 -4.87 -14.96 -4.68
C LYS A 97 -3.55 -15.38 -5.31
N ARG A 98 -2.91 -14.49 -6.08
CA ARG A 98 -1.70 -14.79 -6.87
C ARG A 98 -0.52 -15.23 -6.02
N PHE A 99 -0.23 -14.50 -4.95
CA PHE A 99 0.94 -14.74 -4.12
C PHE A 99 0.62 -15.57 -2.87
N LYS A 100 -0.60 -16.10 -2.76
CA LYS A 100 -1.10 -16.78 -1.55
C LYS A 100 -0.86 -15.94 -0.27
N ILE A 101 -0.83 -14.60 -0.40
CA ILE A 101 -0.49 -13.67 0.70
C ILE A 101 -1.65 -13.68 1.69
N ASN A 102 -1.40 -14.21 2.87
CA ASN A 102 -2.40 -14.31 3.92
C ASN A 102 -2.33 -13.16 4.95
N VAL A 103 -1.88 -11.94 4.60
CA VAL A 103 -1.40 -10.98 5.64
C VAL A 103 -1.63 -9.47 5.39
N LEU A 104 -2.45 -9.01 4.44
CA LEU A 104 -2.63 -7.55 4.24
C LEU A 104 -4.05 -7.00 4.31
N LEU A 105 -5.02 -7.83 4.69
CA LEU A 105 -6.44 -7.46 4.77
C LEU A 105 -6.82 -6.73 6.06
N CYS A 106 -5.83 -6.14 6.72
CA CYS A 106 -5.90 -5.78 8.11
C CYS A 106 -5.94 -4.28 8.35
N LYS A 107 -5.70 -3.49 7.30
CA LYS A 107 -5.88 -2.03 7.34
C LYS A 107 -7.19 -1.54 6.70
N GLN A 108 -7.93 -2.39 5.99
CA GLN A 108 -9.25 -2.04 5.47
C GLN A 108 -10.28 -2.99 6.06
N ASN A 109 -11.29 -2.45 6.73
CA ASN A 109 -12.30 -3.12 7.56
C ASN A 109 -13.25 -4.09 6.79
N VAL A 110 -12.78 -4.71 5.72
CA VAL A 110 -13.56 -5.35 4.65
C VAL A 110 -13.86 -6.82 4.93
N LEU A 111 -13.02 -7.53 5.70
CA LEU A 111 -13.20 -8.97 5.89
C LEU A 111 -14.11 -9.33 7.07
N PRO A 112 -15.01 -10.31 6.93
CA PRO A 112 -15.68 -10.93 8.07
C PRO A 112 -14.68 -11.54 9.06
N ARG A 113 -15.01 -11.51 10.36
CA ARG A 113 -14.16 -12.00 11.47
C ARG A 113 -13.69 -13.45 11.25
N LYS A 114 -14.51 -14.30 10.64
CA LYS A 114 -14.19 -15.70 10.30
C LYS A 114 -12.98 -15.82 9.36
N HIS A 115 -12.91 -14.99 8.32
CA HIS A 115 -11.81 -15.02 7.37
C HIS A 115 -10.52 -14.48 8.00
N MET A 116 -10.64 -13.51 8.92
CA MET A 116 -9.47 -12.98 9.60
C MET A 116 -8.73 -14.03 10.43
N ARG A 117 -9.46 -14.99 11.01
CA ARG A 117 -8.84 -16.11 11.72
C ARG A 117 -7.99 -16.98 10.78
N THR A 118 -8.47 -17.22 9.56
CA THR A 118 -7.74 -18.00 8.54
C THR A 118 -6.49 -17.26 8.10
N VAL A 119 -6.62 -15.95 7.83
CA VAL A 119 -5.52 -15.04 7.50
C VAL A 119 -4.41 -15.11 8.56
N ILE A 120 -4.76 -14.94 9.84
CA ILE A 120 -3.79 -15.00 10.94
C ILE A 120 -3.15 -16.40 11.07
N LYS A 121 -3.92 -17.48 10.90
CA LYS A 121 -3.37 -18.86 10.94
C LYS A 121 -2.34 -19.09 9.84
N SER A 122 -2.64 -18.64 8.64
CA SER A 122 -1.74 -18.84 7.51
C SER A 122 -0.50 -17.94 7.58
N ALA A 123 -0.63 -16.73 8.13
CA ALA A 123 0.51 -15.89 8.47
C ALA A 123 1.43 -16.56 9.50
N LEU A 124 0.84 -17.25 10.49
CA LEU A 124 1.60 -18.01 11.49
C LEU A 124 2.32 -19.21 10.87
N SER A 125 1.71 -19.89 9.90
CA SER A 125 2.29 -21.08 9.24
C SER A 125 3.23 -20.75 8.07
N SER A 126 3.43 -19.49 7.71
CA SER A 126 4.24 -19.09 6.55
C SER A 126 5.73 -18.94 6.86
N GLY A 127 6.19 -19.34 8.05
CA GLY A 127 7.58 -19.12 8.49
C GLY A 127 7.90 -17.65 8.79
N MET A 128 6.88 -16.84 9.10
CA MET A 128 7.05 -15.43 9.44
C MET A 128 7.83 -15.29 10.76
N LYS A 129 8.84 -14.41 10.76
CA LYS A 129 9.59 -14.05 11.96
C LYS A 129 8.68 -13.42 13.02
N ARG A 130 9.02 -13.63 14.30
CA ARG A 130 8.19 -13.23 15.44
C ARG A 130 7.79 -11.75 15.42
N GLN A 131 8.77 -10.85 15.24
CA GLN A 131 8.53 -9.40 15.29
C GLN A 131 7.54 -8.96 14.22
N ARG A 132 7.71 -9.46 12.99
CA ARG A 132 6.83 -9.19 11.86
C ARG A 132 5.41 -9.71 12.09
N PHE A 133 5.27 -10.89 12.70
CA PHE A 133 3.98 -11.45 13.06
C PHE A 133 3.29 -10.66 14.19
N LEU A 134 4.05 -10.17 15.17
CA LEU A 134 3.53 -9.31 16.24
C LEU A 134 3.06 -7.95 15.70
N ASN A 135 3.85 -7.30 14.85
CA ASN A 135 3.47 -6.06 14.16
C ASN A 135 2.18 -6.26 13.34
N PHE A 136 2.06 -7.39 12.66
CA PHE A 136 0.85 -7.76 11.94
C PHE A 136 -0.37 -7.89 12.86
N LEU A 137 -0.24 -8.56 14.01
CA LEU A 137 -1.29 -8.68 15.00
C LEU A 137 -1.66 -7.32 15.63
N ASP A 138 -0.69 -6.44 15.84
CA ASP A 138 -0.90 -5.10 16.41
C ASP A 138 -1.70 -4.19 15.48
N ILE A 139 -1.37 -4.19 14.20
CA ILE A 139 -2.15 -3.46 13.20
C ILE A 139 -3.59 -3.99 13.18
N LEU A 140 -3.75 -5.31 13.26
CA LEU A 140 -5.05 -5.97 13.27
C LEU A 140 -5.89 -5.70 14.51
N SER A 141 -5.25 -5.71 15.69
CA SER A 141 -5.93 -5.62 16.97
C SER A 141 -6.52 -4.23 17.23
N ARG A 142 -6.01 -3.20 16.53
CA ARG A 142 -6.57 -1.84 16.48
C ARG A 142 -7.98 -1.80 15.88
N ILE A 143 -8.36 -2.78 15.07
CA ILE A 143 -9.73 -2.89 14.57
C ILE A 143 -10.58 -3.63 15.61
N LYS A 144 -11.59 -2.94 16.18
CA LYS A 144 -12.49 -3.46 17.23
C LYS A 144 -13.05 -4.85 16.91
N LYS A 145 -13.41 -5.08 15.63
CA LYS A 145 -13.92 -6.35 15.10
C LYS A 145 -12.94 -7.53 15.20
N TYR A 146 -11.63 -7.28 15.10
CA TYR A 146 -10.60 -8.31 15.05
C TYR A 146 -9.80 -8.46 16.34
N LYS A 147 -9.88 -7.48 17.26
CA LYS A 147 -9.18 -7.47 18.57
C LYS A 147 -9.27 -8.81 19.31
N SER A 148 -10.47 -9.39 19.39
CA SER A 148 -10.71 -10.66 20.07
C SER A 148 -10.10 -11.88 19.38
N VAL A 149 -9.95 -11.84 18.05
CA VAL A 149 -9.29 -12.92 17.30
C VAL A 149 -7.78 -12.83 17.53
N CYS A 150 -7.19 -11.63 17.46
CA CYS A 150 -5.76 -11.40 17.63
C CYS A 150 -5.26 -11.82 19.01
N LYS A 151 -6.04 -11.59 20.08
CA LYS A 151 -5.73 -12.00 21.46
C LYS A 151 -5.31 -13.48 21.57
N LYS A 152 -5.91 -14.36 20.76
CA LYS A 152 -5.62 -15.80 20.76
C LYS A 152 -4.29 -16.15 20.08
N PHE A 153 -3.78 -15.28 19.21
CA PHE A 153 -2.57 -15.52 18.43
C PHE A 153 -1.33 -14.84 19.01
N TYR A 154 -1.47 -13.78 19.82
CA TYR A 154 -0.34 -13.24 20.59
C TYR A 154 0.32 -14.29 21.48
N LYS A 155 -0.46 -15.16 22.11
CA LYS A 155 0.08 -16.28 22.91
C LYS A 155 0.87 -17.28 22.05
N LYS A 156 0.46 -17.48 20.79
CA LYS A 156 1.11 -18.42 19.85
C LYS A 156 2.37 -17.84 19.21
N ALA A 157 2.43 -16.52 19.08
CA ALA A 157 3.60 -15.81 18.56
C ALA A 157 4.85 -16.00 19.43
N LYS A 158 4.71 -16.35 20.72
CA LYS A 158 5.83 -16.63 21.63
C LYS A 158 6.74 -17.77 21.18
N ASN A 159 6.24 -18.68 20.34
CA ASN A 159 6.97 -19.85 19.87
C ASN A 159 7.64 -19.63 18.49
N LEU A 160 7.58 -18.41 17.95
CA LEU A 160 8.25 -18.05 16.70
C LEU A 160 9.70 -17.67 16.97
N THR A 161 10.57 -17.92 15.99
CA THR A 161 11.98 -17.52 16.04
C THR A 161 12.12 -16.00 16.07
N ASP A 162 13.00 -15.52 16.96
CA ASP A 162 13.36 -14.10 17.05
C ASP A 162 14.19 -13.69 15.82
N GLY A 163 13.91 -12.51 15.28
CA GLY A 163 14.61 -11.97 14.13
C GLY A 163 14.48 -10.46 14.08
N ASN A 164 15.61 -9.78 13.90
CA ASN A 164 15.70 -8.32 13.85
C ASN A 164 15.40 -7.84 12.42
N ASP A 165 14.19 -7.33 12.19
CA ASP A 165 13.75 -6.78 10.90
C ASP A 165 13.69 -5.23 10.99
N ALA A 166 14.75 -4.62 11.53
CA ALA A 166 14.85 -3.19 11.88
C ALA A 166 14.46 -2.21 10.75
N TYR A 167 14.51 -2.64 9.49
CA TYR A 167 14.17 -1.83 8.32
C TYR A 167 12.66 -1.60 8.14
N ASP A 168 11.82 -2.58 8.49
CA ASP A 168 10.36 -2.47 8.32
C ASP A 168 9.73 -1.55 9.39
N ASP A 169 10.35 -1.43 10.57
CA ASP A 169 9.84 -0.63 11.70
C ASP A 169 9.98 0.88 11.48
N GLU A 170 11.08 1.35 10.88
CA GLU A 170 11.30 2.76 10.54
C GLU A 170 10.25 3.26 9.52
N LEU A 171 10.01 2.47 8.47
CA LEU A 171 9.04 2.79 7.42
C LEU A 171 7.60 2.78 7.96
N LEU A 172 7.25 1.77 8.78
CA LEU A 172 5.94 1.70 9.44
C LEU A 172 5.72 2.87 10.42
N ARG A 173 6.76 3.30 11.14
CA ARG A 173 6.69 4.46 12.04
C ARG A 173 6.48 5.76 11.28
N ARG A 174 7.22 5.99 10.19
CA ARG A 174 7.05 7.18 9.33
C ARG A 174 5.67 7.23 8.68
N GLU A 175 5.20 6.10 8.15
CA GLU A 175 3.87 6.01 7.56
C GLU A 175 2.75 6.18 8.61
N ALA A 176 2.91 5.63 9.82
CA ALA A 176 1.95 5.82 10.90
C ALA A 176 1.88 7.29 11.33
N ALA A 177 3.03 7.98 11.45
CA ALA A 177 3.08 9.39 11.79
C ALA A 177 2.37 10.27 10.75
N ALA A 178 2.60 10.01 9.45
CA ALA A 178 1.95 10.74 8.36
C ALA A 178 0.42 10.55 8.33
N VAL A 179 -0.07 9.34 8.65
CA VAL A 179 -1.51 9.07 8.77
C VAL A 179 -2.11 9.78 9.98
N TRP A 180 -1.42 9.80 11.12
CA TRP A 180 -1.89 10.49 12.33
C TRP A 180 -1.95 12.01 12.19
N GLN A 181 -1.05 12.60 11.41
CA GLN A 181 -1.14 14.02 11.06
C GLN A 181 -2.38 14.29 10.20
N ARG A 182 -2.60 13.50 9.15
CA ARG A 182 -3.77 13.67 8.25
C ARG A 182 -5.11 13.50 8.97
N ILE A 183 -5.21 12.57 9.91
CA ILE A 183 -6.44 12.37 10.71
C ILE A 183 -6.68 13.57 11.65
N ARG A 184 -5.61 14.15 12.23
CA ARG A 184 -5.74 15.36 13.04
C ARG A 184 -6.21 16.55 12.21
N SER A 185 -5.59 16.78 11.06
CA SER A 185 -5.94 17.88 10.15
C SER A 185 -7.36 17.76 9.58
N ALA A 186 -7.89 16.54 9.46
CA ALA A 186 -9.26 16.30 8.99
C ALA A 186 -10.33 16.45 10.09
N ASN A 187 -9.94 16.39 11.37
CA ASN A 187 -10.84 16.57 12.52
C ASN A 187 -10.79 18.00 13.09
N GLU A 188 -9.89 18.85 12.60
CA GLU A 188 -9.77 20.27 12.95
C GLU A 188 -10.54 21.18 11.96
N LYS A 189 -11.29 20.59 11.01
CA LYS A 189 -12.27 21.27 10.14
C LYS A 189 -13.67 20.82 10.50
#